data_AF-A0A2N6BVL1-F1
#
_entry.id   AF-A0A2N6BVL1-F1
#
_cell.length_a   1.000
_cell.length_b   1.000
_cell.length_c   1.000
_cell.angle_alpha   90.00
_cell.angle_beta   90.00
_cell.angle_gamma   90.00
#
_symmetry.space_group_name_H-M   'P 1'
#
loop_
_entity.id
_entity.type
_entity.pdbx_description
1 polymer ?
#
loop_
_entity_poly.entity_id
_entity_poly.type
_entity_poly.pdbx_seq_one_letter_code
_entity_poly.pdbx_strand_id
1 'polypeptide(L)'
;MAKNHPKGEAATLFRERHCHPSRKIHFVGVWDTVGALGIPFSLMGLFESHDEFYDTKMGSNVAIARHALAIDEQREDFEPTLWTPKPGVDLKQVWFAGVHSDVGGSYPPDKDTGLRAADIPLAWMLDEATRGGLHIEEHIRNGLTDDTTAKLHKSRNHVYRFKTPLHRPLLLPDKPTKIHPSVKSRYQTDSGYRPRQLKKLVEEHGWHSLPVGT
;
A
#
# COMPACT_ATOMS: atom_id res chain seq x y z
N MET A 1 -32.52 14.18 -18.35
CA MET A 1 -31.44 13.72 -17.44
C MET A 1 -30.94 12.38 -17.93
N ALA A 2 -29.64 12.11 -17.89
CA ALA A 2 -29.07 10.86 -18.40
C ALA A 2 -29.68 9.64 -17.67
N LYS A 3 -30.13 8.64 -18.44
CA LYS A 3 -30.82 7.42 -17.97
C LYS A 3 -30.06 6.68 -16.85
N ASN A 4 -28.75 6.85 -16.79
CA ASN A 4 -27.83 6.17 -15.86
C ASN A 4 -27.15 7.11 -14.84
N HIS A 5 -27.70 8.28 -14.58
CA HIS A 5 -27.11 9.19 -13.60
C HIS A 5 -27.18 8.57 -12.17
N PRO A 6 -26.17 8.74 -11.29
CA PRO A 6 -26.19 8.16 -9.94
C PRO A 6 -27.37 8.63 -9.07
N LYS A 7 -27.89 9.82 -9.35
CA LYS A 7 -29.11 10.39 -8.72
C LYS A 7 -30.39 10.12 -9.52
N GLY A 8 -30.32 9.32 -10.58
CA GLY A 8 -31.48 8.91 -11.37
C GLY A 8 -32.37 7.95 -10.61
N GLU A 9 -33.63 7.85 -11.04
CA GLU A 9 -34.65 7.01 -10.41
C GLU A 9 -34.21 5.53 -10.35
N ALA A 10 -33.77 4.97 -11.48
CA ALA A 10 -33.30 3.59 -11.55
C ALA A 10 -32.14 3.29 -10.59
N ALA A 11 -31.15 4.19 -10.48
CA ALA A 11 -30.02 4.03 -9.56
C ALA A 11 -30.45 4.16 -8.09
N THR A 12 -31.47 4.96 -7.80
CA THR A 12 -32.02 5.14 -6.45
C THR A 12 -32.81 3.92 -6.02
N LEU A 13 -33.73 3.46 -6.86
CA LEU A 13 -34.51 2.23 -6.63
C LEU A 13 -33.60 1.01 -6.48
N PHE A 14 -32.54 0.90 -7.27
CA PHE A 14 -31.57 -0.18 -7.14
C PHE A 14 -30.91 -0.17 -5.76
N ARG A 15 -30.44 1.00 -5.29
CA ARG A 15 -29.81 1.09 -3.96
C ARG A 15 -30.76 0.79 -2.83
N GLU A 16 -32.01 1.24 -2.92
CA GLU A 16 -33.03 0.98 -1.89
C GLU A 16 -33.36 -0.51 -1.79
N ARG A 17 -33.37 -1.23 -2.92
CA ARG A 17 -33.72 -2.65 -2.97
C ARG A 17 -32.54 -3.58 -2.68
N HIS A 18 -31.31 -3.18 -3.01
CA HIS A 18 -30.17 -4.09 -3.07
C HIS A 18 -28.94 -3.66 -2.27
N CYS A 19 -28.90 -2.45 -1.70
CA CYS A 19 -27.74 -1.97 -0.94
C CYS A 19 -28.06 -1.81 0.55
N HIS A 20 -27.01 -1.90 1.36
CA HIS A 20 -27.10 -1.58 2.77
C HIS A 20 -27.51 -0.10 2.97
N PRO A 21 -28.40 0.22 3.94
CA PRO A 21 -28.92 1.58 4.13
C PRO A 21 -27.82 2.58 4.52
N SER A 22 -26.84 2.13 5.31
CA SER A 22 -25.65 2.92 5.61
C SER A 22 -24.61 2.73 4.50
N ARG A 23 -24.04 3.86 4.04
CA ARG A 23 -22.90 3.91 3.12
C ARG A 23 -21.60 4.26 3.85
N LYS A 24 -21.62 4.31 5.19
CA LYS A 24 -20.42 4.58 5.99
C LYS A 24 -19.51 3.37 5.94
N ILE A 25 -18.27 3.58 5.53
CA ILE A 25 -17.22 2.57 5.58
C ILE A 25 -16.46 2.80 6.88
N HIS A 26 -16.51 1.80 7.76
CA HIS A 26 -15.89 1.92 9.08
C HIS A 26 -14.37 1.85 9.01
N PHE A 27 -13.83 0.90 8.24
CA PHE A 27 -12.40 0.68 8.08
C PHE A 27 -12.07 0.32 6.63
N VAL A 28 -11.02 0.91 6.07
CA VAL A 28 -10.42 0.53 4.80
C VAL A 28 -8.92 0.31 5.02
N GLY A 29 -8.47 -0.92 4.74
CA GLY A 29 -7.06 -1.29 4.68
C GLY A 29 -6.66 -1.60 3.25
N VAL A 30 -5.59 -0.97 2.77
CA VAL A 30 -5.03 -1.22 1.43
C VAL A 30 -3.53 -1.46 1.49
N TRP A 31 -3.03 -2.22 0.53
CA TRP A 31 -1.62 -2.46 0.32
C TRP A 31 -1.21 -1.88 -1.03
N ASP A 32 -0.27 -0.95 -0.97
CA ASP A 32 0.48 -0.39 -2.09
C ASP A 32 -0.36 -0.01 -3.32
N THR A 33 -1.51 0.65 -3.08
CA THR A 33 -2.42 1.12 -4.12
C THR A 33 -1.70 1.85 -5.26
N VAL A 34 -1.88 1.38 -6.48
CA VAL A 34 -1.37 1.98 -7.71
C VAL A 34 -2.54 2.64 -8.43
N GLY A 35 -2.39 3.91 -8.77
CA GLY A 35 -3.41 4.70 -9.48
C GLY A 35 -3.20 4.74 -10.99
N ALA A 36 -2.06 4.21 -11.47
CA ALA A 36 -1.79 4.09 -12.88
C ALA A 36 -2.80 3.12 -13.49
N LEU A 37 -3.60 3.65 -14.39
CA LEU A 37 -4.28 2.84 -15.37
C LEU A 37 -3.28 2.16 -16.28
N GLY A 38 -3.59 0.91 -16.59
CA GLY A 38 -2.94 0.20 -17.67
C GLY A 38 -2.01 -0.88 -17.14
N ILE A 39 -2.38 -2.11 -17.46
CA ILE A 39 -1.46 -3.15 -17.90
C ILE A 39 -0.14 -2.52 -18.40
N PRO A 40 1.05 -3.05 -18.04
CA PRO A 40 2.36 -2.58 -18.51
C PRO A 40 2.26 -2.01 -19.92
N PHE A 41 2.39 -0.69 -20.06
CA PHE A 41 1.78 0.11 -21.13
C PHE A 41 2.35 -0.13 -22.55
N SER A 42 2.99 -1.27 -22.86
CA SER A 42 3.60 -1.48 -24.17
C SER A 42 3.88 -2.92 -24.61
N LEU A 43 3.26 -3.98 -24.07
CA LEU A 43 3.60 -5.31 -24.62
C LEU A 43 3.15 -5.46 -26.09
N MET A 44 2.15 -4.71 -26.59
CA MET A 44 1.81 -4.77 -28.03
C MET A 44 0.88 -3.69 -28.61
N GLY A 45 0.59 -2.54 -27.97
CA GLY A 45 -0.19 -1.47 -28.62
C GLY A 45 -1.63 -1.83 -29.06
N LEU A 46 -2.28 -2.79 -28.40
CA LEU A 46 -3.55 -3.39 -28.84
C LEU A 46 -4.81 -2.97 -28.06
N PHE A 47 -4.71 -2.09 -27.05
CA PHE A 47 -5.89 -1.72 -26.25
C PHE A 47 -5.96 -0.20 -26.02
N GLU A 48 -7.03 0.42 -26.52
CA GLU A 48 -7.38 1.82 -26.25
C GLU A 48 -7.80 1.97 -24.79
N SER A 49 -7.19 2.94 -24.11
CA SER A 49 -7.44 3.29 -22.71
C SER A 49 -8.82 3.97 -22.57
N HIS A 50 -9.84 3.18 -22.25
CA HIS A 50 -11.18 3.72 -21.90
C HIS A 50 -11.56 3.50 -20.42
N ASP A 51 -10.77 2.77 -19.65
CA ASP A 51 -11.13 2.36 -18.29
C ASP A 51 -10.38 3.15 -17.22
N GLU A 52 -10.32 4.49 -17.31
CA GLU A 52 -9.68 5.31 -16.28
C GLU A 52 -10.36 5.14 -14.91
N PHE A 53 -9.61 4.87 -13.83
CA PHE A 53 -10.14 4.93 -12.47
C PHE A 53 -10.41 6.40 -12.17
N TYR A 54 -11.67 6.80 -12.35
CA TYR A 54 -12.14 8.19 -12.28
C TYR A 54 -11.97 8.87 -10.90
N ASP A 55 -11.55 8.16 -9.84
CA ASP A 55 -11.24 8.77 -8.55
C ASP A 55 -10.24 7.95 -7.72
N THR A 56 -9.01 8.43 -7.58
CA THR A 56 -7.99 7.85 -6.69
C THR A 56 -8.04 8.44 -5.26
N LYS A 57 -9.04 9.29 -4.98
CA LYS A 57 -9.21 9.90 -3.66
C LYS A 57 -9.98 8.96 -2.76
N MET A 58 -9.58 8.95 -1.49
CA MET A 58 -10.35 8.30 -0.42
C MET A 58 -11.77 8.87 -0.35
N GLY A 59 -12.79 8.01 -0.30
CA GLY A 59 -14.19 8.43 -0.18
C GLY A 59 -14.45 9.22 1.10
N SER A 60 -15.36 10.21 1.06
CA SER A 60 -15.73 11.01 2.25
C SER A 60 -16.54 10.22 3.30
N ASN A 61 -16.89 8.98 2.99
CA ASN A 61 -17.65 8.06 3.82
C ASN A 61 -16.77 7.08 4.63
N VAL A 62 -15.44 7.17 4.52
CA VAL A 62 -14.48 6.34 5.25
C VAL A 62 -14.18 6.96 6.61
N ALA A 63 -14.22 6.18 7.69
CA ALA A 63 -13.87 6.65 9.04
C ALA A 63 -12.40 6.36 9.40
N ILE A 64 -11.91 5.15 9.10
CA ILE A 64 -10.53 4.72 9.37
C ILE A 64 -9.90 4.23 8.07
N ALA A 65 -8.72 4.75 7.75
CA ALA A 65 -7.98 4.44 6.53
C ALA A 65 -6.54 4.04 6.86
N ARG A 66 -6.10 2.90 6.32
CA ARG A 66 -4.77 2.32 6.51
C ARG A 66 -4.15 1.94 5.18
N HIS A 67 -2.91 2.35 4.96
CA HIS A 67 -2.18 2.07 3.72
C HIS A 67 -0.78 1.56 4.04
N ALA A 68 -0.51 0.29 3.72
CA ALA A 68 0.84 -0.27 3.76
C ALA A 68 1.55 -0.02 2.42
N LEU A 69 2.75 0.54 2.42
CA LEU A 69 3.44 1.01 1.21
C LEU A 69 4.80 0.33 1.02
N ALA A 70 5.17 0.05 -0.23
CA ALA A 70 6.46 -0.58 -0.57
C ALA A 70 7.59 0.44 -0.79
N ILE A 71 8.67 0.38 -0.03
CA ILE A 71 9.83 1.26 -0.22
C ILE A 71 10.61 0.92 -1.49
N ASP A 72 10.74 -0.37 -1.80
CA ASP A 72 11.71 -0.86 -2.79
C ASP A 72 11.12 -1.09 -4.18
N GLU A 73 9.83 -0.83 -4.36
CA GLU A 73 9.21 -0.88 -5.67
C GLU A 73 9.68 0.30 -6.53
N GLN A 74 10.24 -0.04 -7.69
CA GLN A 74 10.94 0.88 -8.58
C GLN A 74 10.38 0.91 -9.99
N ARG A 75 9.30 0.17 -10.28
CA ARG A 75 8.56 0.27 -11.54
C ARG A 75 7.71 1.53 -11.49
N GLU A 76 7.87 2.38 -12.50
CA GLU A 76 7.12 3.63 -12.67
C GLU A 76 5.60 3.37 -12.76
N ASP A 77 5.22 2.35 -13.52
CA ASP A 77 3.83 1.88 -13.65
C ASP A 77 3.22 1.43 -12.29
N PHE A 78 4.03 1.33 -11.23
CA PHE A 78 3.63 1.02 -9.86
C PHE A 78 3.84 2.23 -8.93
N GLU A 79 3.75 3.47 -9.41
CA GLU A 79 3.79 4.63 -8.54
C GLU A 79 2.60 4.61 -7.55
N PRO A 80 2.86 4.71 -6.22
CA PRO A 80 1.82 4.54 -5.23
C PRO A 80 0.95 5.79 -5.16
N THR A 81 -0.36 5.59 -5.10
CA THR A 81 -1.33 6.68 -4.89
C THR A 81 -1.53 6.92 -3.40
N LEU A 82 -0.70 7.82 -2.86
CA LEU A 82 -0.83 8.28 -1.49
C LEU A 82 -2.06 9.16 -1.29
N TRP A 83 -2.78 8.92 -0.20
CA TRP A 83 -3.95 9.69 0.20
C TRP A 83 -3.57 11.00 0.90
N THR A 84 -4.39 12.02 0.64
CA THR A 84 -4.38 13.29 1.37
C THR A 84 -5.31 13.18 2.58
N PRO A 85 -4.94 13.72 3.76
CA PRO A 85 -5.80 13.75 4.93
C PRO A 85 -7.16 14.40 4.65
N LYS A 86 -8.21 13.90 5.31
CA LYS A 86 -9.56 14.47 5.25
C LYS A 86 -10.11 14.67 6.66
N PRO A 87 -10.86 15.76 6.94
CA PRO A 87 -11.49 15.96 8.23
C PRO A 87 -12.37 14.78 8.63
N GLY A 88 -12.24 14.32 9.87
CA GLY A 88 -13.03 13.20 10.40
C GLY A 88 -12.57 11.81 9.95
N VAL A 89 -11.45 11.70 9.22
CA VAL A 89 -10.86 10.42 8.84
C VAL A 89 -9.57 10.18 9.63
N ASP A 90 -9.49 9.06 10.34
CA ASP A 90 -8.24 8.57 10.91
C ASP A 90 -7.42 7.90 9.81
N LEU A 91 -6.40 8.60 9.30
CA LEU A 91 -5.52 8.13 8.23
C LEU A 91 -4.14 7.73 8.77
N LYS A 92 -3.68 6.53 8.41
CA LYS A 92 -2.27 6.14 8.53
C LYS A 92 -1.75 5.52 7.24
N GLN A 93 -0.58 5.98 6.83
CA GLN A 93 0.16 5.47 5.67
C GLN A 93 1.56 5.08 6.15
N VAL A 94 1.94 3.82 5.99
CA VAL A 94 3.15 3.27 6.62
C VAL A 94 3.99 2.56 5.58
N TRP A 95 5.27 2.94 5.48
CA TRP A 95 6.25 2.35 4.59
C TRP A 95 6.88 1.10 5.19
N PHE A 96 6.97 0.05 4.38
CA PHE A 96 7.57 -1.25 4.68
C PHE A 96 8.68 -1.59 3.68
N ALA A 97 9.62 -2.43 4.12
CA ALA A 97 10.68 -2.94 3.27
C ALA A 97 10.12 -3.94 2.25
N GLY A 98 10.66 -3.91 1.03
CA GLY A 98 10.26 -4.78 -0.07
C GLY A 98 9.58 -4.07 -1.24
N VAL A 99 9.38 -4.82 -2.32
CA VAL A 99 8.62 -4.39 -3.51
C VAL A 99 7.11 -4.58 -3.30
N HIS A 100 6.30 -4.23 -4.31
CA HIS A 100 4.84 -4.28 -4.25
C HIS A 100 4.28 -5.59 -3.66
N SER A 101 4.76 -6.74 -4.14
CA SER A 101 4.33 -8.07 -3.66
C SER A 101 5.04 -8.56 -2.39
N ASP A 102 6.13 -7.91 -1.97
CA ASP A 102 6.69 -8.13 -0.63
C ASP A 102 5.82 -7.43 0.43
N VAL A 103 5.06 -6.39 0.06
CA VAL A 103 4.15 -5.69 0.97
C VAL A 103 2.72 -6.21 0.87
N GLY A 104 2.19 -6.36 -0.34
CA GLY A 104 0.83 -6.84 -0.60
C GLY A 104 0.67 -8.36 -0.62
N GLY A 105 1.77 -9.11 -0.56
CA GLY A 105 1.78 -10.57 -0.70
C GLY A 105 1.85 -11.06 -2.15
N SER A 106 1.79 -12.39 -2.32
CA SER A 106 1.89 -13.19 -3.57
C SER A 106 3.21 -13.94 -3.78
N TYR A 107 4.30 -13.58 -3.06
CA TYR A 107 5.50 -14.41 -3.07
C TYR A 107 5.36 -15.62 -2.13
N PRO A 108 5.83 -16.82 -2.53
CA PRO A 108 5.86 -17.97 -1.65
C PRO A 108 6.86 -17.75 -0.50
N PRO A 109 6.75 -18.54 0.58
CA PRO A 109 7.82 -18.65 1.57
C PRO A 109 9.18 -18.85 0.92
N ASP A 110 10.20 -18.22 1.49
CA ASP A 110 11.57 -18.57 1.16
C ASP A 110 11.81 -20.06 1.46
N LYS A 111 12.48 -20.77 0.55
CA LYS A 111 12.60 -22.23 0.61
C LYS A 111 13.49 -22.70 1.76
N ASP A 112 14.46 -21.88 2.15
CA ASP A 112 15.47 -22.23 3.14
C ASP A 112 15.02 -21.82 4.54
N THR A 113 14.40 -20.65 4.66
CA THR A 113 14.02 -20.06 5.95
C THR A 113 12.53 -20.18 6.28
N GLY A 114 11.66 -20.42 5.29
CA GLY A 114 10.21 -20.40 5.44
C GLY A 114 9.60 -19.00 5.64
N LEU A 115 10.42 -17.95 5.66
CA LEU A 115 9.99 -16.58 5.96
C LEU A 115 9.30 -15.93 4.75
N ARG A 116 8.41 -14.96 5.02
CA ARG A 116 7.76 -14.11 4.01
C ARG A 116 7.88 -12.65 4.41
N ALA A 117 8.31 -11.80 3.48
CA ALA A 117 8.39 -10.36 3.73
C ALA A 117 7.02 -9.72 4.02
N ALA A 118 5.94 -10.28 3.43
CA ALA A 118 4.58 -9.77 3.57
C ALA A 118 3.94 -10.01 4.93
N ASP A 119 4.54 -10.85 5.79
CA ASP A 119 3.98 -11.18 7.10
C ASP A 119 4.00 -9.96 8.04
N ILE A 120 5.03 -9.10 7.97
CA ILE A 120 5.11 -7.89 8.79
C ILE A 120 4.03 -6.84 8.39
N PRO A 121 3.89 -6.44 7.11
CA PRO A 121 2.79 -5.59 6.66
C PRO A 121 1.41 -6.15 6.96
N LEU A 122 1.23 -7.47 6.82
CA LEU A 122 -0.03 -8.14 7.16
C LEU A 122 -0.29 -8.04 8.66
N ALA A 123 0.67 -8.38 9.52
CA ALA A 123 0.54 -8.27 10.96
C ALA A 123 0.15 -6.85 11.40
N TRP A 124 0.79 -5.83 10.84
CA TRP A 124 0.43 -4.43 11.10
C TRP A 124 -1.01 -4.12 10.68
N MET A 125 -1.46 -4.57 9.51
CA MET A 125 -2.84 -4.33 9.07
C MET A 125 -3.85 -5.05 9.97
N LEU A 126 -3.57 -6.29 10.37
CA LEU A 126 -4.42 -7.03 11.30
C LEU A 126 -4.53 -6.28 12.64
N ASP A 127 -3.42 -5.72 13.15
CA ASP A 127 -3.43 -4.91 14.37
C ASP A 127 -4.28 -3.65 14.24
N GLU A 128 -4.13 -2.92 13.14
CA GLU A 128 -4.94 -1.73 12.88
C GLU A 128 -6.43 -2.07 12.70
N ALA A 129 -6.75 -3.17 12.02
CA ALA A 129 -8.11 -3.63 11.84
C ALA A 129 -8.74 -4.09 13.17
N THR A 130 -8.00 -4.82 14.01
CA THR A 130 -8.43 -5.19 15.36
C THR A 130 -8.67 -3.96 16.23
N ARG A 131 -7.77 -2.96 16.19
CA ARG A 131 -7.99 -1.66 16.84
C ARG A 131 -9.24 -0.94 16.31
N GLY A 132 -9.54 -1.12 15.02
CA GLY A 132 -10.76 -0.66 14.37
C GLY A 132 -12.03 -1.46 14.74
N GLY A 133 -11.91 -2.53 15.53
CA GLY A 133 -13.05 -3.36 15.96
C GLY A 133 -13.29 -4.61 15.11
N LEU A 134 -12.39 -4.97 14.18
CA LEU A 134 -12.49 -6.23 13.46
C LEU A 134 -12.00 -7.39 14.33
N HIS A 135 -12.89 -8.36 14.57
CA HIS A 135 -12.50 -9.62 15.18
C HIS A 135 -11.80 -10.50 14.14
N ILE A 136 -10.60 -10.96 14.50
CA ILE A 136 -9.73 -11.74 13.62
C ILE A 136 -9.47 -13.07 14.33
N GLU A 137 -9.61 -14.15 13.58
CA GLU A 137 -9.30 -15.49 14.07
C GLU A 137 -7.81 -15.60 14.43
N GLU A 138 -7.52 -16.14 15.62
CA GLU A 138 -6.17 -16.18 16.19
C GLU A 138 -5.18 -16.94 15.29
N HIS A 139 -5.64 -18.01 14.63
CA HIS A 139 -4.81 -18.83 13.76
C HIS A 139 -4.20 -18.05 12.58
N ILE A 140 -4.84 -16.96 12.13
CA ILE A 140 -4.30 -16.10 11.08
C ILE A 140 -3.01 -15.44 11.55
N ARG A 141 -2.94 -15.02 12.81
CA ARG A 141 -1.75 -14.39 13.41
C ARG A 141 -0.65 -15.41 13.71
N ASN A 142 -1.03 -16.60 14.17
CA ASN A 142 -0.09 -17.66 14.52
C ASN A 142 0.73 -18.16 13.32
N GLY A 143 0.25 -17.94 12.09
CA GLY A 143 0.96 -18.29 10.86
C GLY A 143 1.96 -17.24 10.35
N LEU A 144 2.07 -16.08 11.01
CA LEU A 144 2.92 -14.98 10.57
C LEU A 144 4.28 -14.98 11.27
N THR A 145 5.31 -14.56 10.56
CA THR A 145 6.62 -14.22 11.14
C THR A 145 6.83 -12.70 11.24
N ASP A 146 7.52 -12.26 12.30
CA ASP A 146 7.96 -10.88 12.49
C ASP A 146 9.43 -10.65 12.07
N ASP A 147 10.03 -11.63 11.39
CA ASP A 147 11.45 -11.60 11.08
C ASP A 147 11.80 -10.58 9.99
N THR A 148 12.56 -9.56 10.40
CA THR A 148 13.01 -8.47 9.53
C THR A 148 14.07 -8.89 8.50
N THR A 149 14.57 -10.13 8.56
CA THR A 149 15.56 -10.70 7.64
C THR A 149 14.95 -11.44 6.46
N ALA A 150 13.61 -11.58 6.41
CA ALA A 150 12.91 -12.22 5.31
C ALA A 150 13.40 -11.71 3.94
N LYS A 151 13.57 -12.61 2.99
CA LYS A 151 14.09 -12.27 1.65
C LYS A 151 13.20 -11.26 0.94
N LEU A 152 13.80 -10.19 0.42
CA LEU A 152 13.12 -9.23 -0.46
C LEU A 152 13.36 -9.61 -1.92
N HIS A 153 12.36 -9.32 -2.75
CA HIS A 153 12.36 -9.66 -4.16
C HIS A 153 12.71 -8.46 -5.03
N LYS A 154 13.09 -8.73 -6.28
CA LYS A 154 13.30 -7.70 -7.30
C LYS A 154 12.13 -7.74 -8.26
N SER A 155 11.45 -6.62 -8.44
CA SER A 155 10.27 -6.52 -9.30
C SER A 155 10.60 -6.15 -10.75
N ARG A 156 11.79 -5.60 -11.00
CA ARG A 156 12.21 -5.08 -12.31
C ARG A 156 12.80 -6.17 -13.21
N ASN A 157 11.92 -6.91 -13.88
CA ASN A 157 12.27 -7.94 -14.86
C ASN A 157 12.12 -7.43 -16.31
N HIS A 158 12.83 -8.05 -17.25
CA HIS A 158 12.74 -7.80 -18.71
C HIS A 158 12.71 -6.31 -19.10
N VAL A 159 11.59 -5.85 -19.67
CA VAL A 159 11.37 -4.48 -20.18
C VAL A 159 11.64 -3.40 -19.13
N TYR A 160 11.36 -3.68 -17.86
CA TYR A 160 11.60 -2.74 -16.77
C TYR A 160 13.08 -2.56 -16.44
N ARG A 161 13.99 -3.43 -16.92
CA ARG A 161 15.43 -3.21 -16.73
C ARG A 161 15.94 -2.01 -17.54
N PHE A 162 15.25 -1.63 -18.61
CA PHE A 162 15.66 -0.55 -19.52
C PHE A 162 15.02 0.81 -19.20
N LYS A 163 13.93 0.85 -18.43
CA LYS A 163 13.34 2.10 -17.93
C LYS A 163 14.19 2.71 -16.80
N THR A 164 14.05 3.98 -16.47
CA THR A 164 14.67 4.56 -15.27
C THR A 164 14.00 3.98 -14.00
N PRO A 165 14.76 3.68 -12.91
CA PRO A 165 14.16 3.34 -11.61
C PRO A 165 13.44 4.52 -10.97
N LEU A 166 12.18 4.33 -10.60
CA LEU A 166 11.45 5.25 -9.73
C LEU A 166 11.91 5.02 -8.30
N HIS A 167 12.49 6.03 -7.66
CA HIS A 167 12.80 5.96 -6.23
C HIS A 167 11.80 6.80 -5.44
N ARG A 168 10.84 6.10 -4.82
CA ARG A 168 9.65 6.69 -4.18
C ARG A 168 10.01 7.67 -3.05
N PRO A 169 9.48 8.92 -3.06
CA PRO A 169 9.67 9.85 -1.96
C PRO A 169 8.92 9.35 -0.72
N LEU A 170 9.63 9.21 0.41
CA LEU A 170 9.02 8.68 1.64
C LEU A 170 8.32 9.76 2.47
N LEU A 171 8.74 11.02 2.33
CA LEU A 171 8.18 12.18 3.02
C LEU A 171 7.63 13.17 1.99
N LEU A 172 6.34 13.49 2.10
CA LEU A 172 5.66 14.48 1.27
C LEU A 172 4.93 15.47 2.20
N PRO A 173 5.06 16.79 1.98
CA PRO A 173 4.49 17.80 2.88
C PRO A 173 2.99 17.63 3.16
N ASP A 174 2.20 17.30 2.13
CA ASP A 174 0.73 17.26 2.22
C ASP A 174 0.17 15.85 2.42
N LYS A 175 1.04 14.84 2.53
CA LYS A 175 0.64 13.43 2.63
C LYS A 175 1.44 12.76 3.74
N PRO A 176 0.95 12.81 4.99
CA PRO A 176 1.68 12.28 6.13
C PRO A 176 1.85 10.77 6.00
N THR A 177 3.08 10.33 6.25
CA THR A 177 3.53 8.94 6.18
C THR A 177 4.39 8.63 7.39
N LYS A 178 4.45 7.35 7.75
CA LYS A 178 5.39 6.82 8.74
C LYS A 178 6.26 5.75 8.11
N ILE A 179 7.38 5.45 8.75
CA ILE A 179 8.25 4.32 8.40
C ILE A 179 8.06 3.25 9.49
N HIS A 180 7.72 2.03 9.09
CA HIS A 180 7.52 0.96 10.07
C HIS A 180 8.83 0.67 10.83
N PRO A 181 8.81 0.41 12.15
CA PRO A 181 10.02 0.11 12.92
C PRO A 181 10.87 -1.05 12.34
N SER A 182 10.23 -2.04 11.72
CA SER A 182 10.94 -3.16 11.06
C SER A 182 11.90 -2.71 9.96
N VAL A 183 11.62 -1.59 9.28
CA VAL A 183 12.49 -1.02 8.25
C VAL A 183 13.78 -0.52 8.88
N LYS A 184 13.68 0.16 10.02
CA LYS A 184 14.83 0.63 10.79
C LYS A 184 15.67 -0.56 11.27
N SER A 185 15.02 -1.57 11.85
CA SER A 185 15.70 -2.79 12.30
C SER A 185 16.44 -3.47 11.15
N ARG A 186 15.79 -3.68 10.00
CA ARG A 186 16.44 -4.24 8.81
C ARG A 186 17.62 -3.38 8.34
N TYR A 187 17.46 -2.06 8.25
CA TYR A 187 18.54 -1.15 7.81
C TYR A 187 19.77 -1.20 8.72
N GLN A 188 19.57 -1.37 10.03
CA GLN A 188 20.64 -1.45 11.02
C GLN A 188 21.34 -2.82 11.00
N THR A 189 20.59 -3.91 10.80
CA THR A 189 21.14 -5.28 10.81
C THR A 189 21.75 -5.69 9.47
N ASP A 190 21.14 -5.28 8.35
CA ASP A 190 21.61 -5.59 7.00
C ASP A 190 22.32 -4.37 6.40
N SER A 191 23.64 -4.46 6.28
CA SER A 191 24.47 -3.41 5.65
C SER A 191 24.19 -3.22 4.15
N GLY A 192 23.63 -4.23 3.48
CA GLY A 192 23.25 -4.20 2.07
C GLY A 192 21.88 -3.56 1.81
N TYR A 193 21.00 -3.48 2.81
CA TYR A 193 19.69 -2.86 2.66
C TYR A 193 19.80 -1.33 2.67
N ARG A 194 20.05 -0.72 1.51
CA ARG A 194 20.23 0.73 1.34
C ARG A 194 19.34 1.32 0.22
N PRO A 195 18.01 1.32 0.36
CA PRO A 195 17.12 1.95 -0.62
C PRO A 195 17.46 3.43 -0.76
N ARG A 196 17.57 3.94 -2.01
CA ARG A 196 18.20 5.23 -2.29
C ARG A 196 17.60 6.41 -1.50
N GLN A 197 16.28 6.52 -1.46
CA GLN A 197 15.60 7.63 -0.75
C GLN A 197 15.68 7.46 0.76
N LEU A 198 15.55 6.22 1.27
CA LEU A 198 15.70 5.95 2.69
C LEU A 198 17.13 6.27 3.17
N LYS A 199 18.14 5.81 2.43
CA LYS A 199 19.55 6.10 2.69
C LYS A 199 19.79 7.61 2.74
N LYS A 200 19.34 8.34 1.72
CA LYS A 200 19.45 9.80 1.66
C LYS A 200 18.85 10.47 2.91
N LEU A 201 17.61 10.12 3.25
CA LEU A 201 16.92 10.68 4.43
C LEU A 201 17.64 10.37 5.74
N VAL A 202 18.15 9.14 5.89
CA VAL A 202 18.89 8.73 7.09
C VAL A 202 20.23 9.46 7.19
N GLU A 203 20.94 9.66 6.08
CA GLU A 203 22.22 10.38 6.05
C GLU A 203 22.05 11.89 6.27
N GLU A 204 20.99 12.48 5.73
CA GLU A 204 20.72 13.93 5.84
C GLU A 204 20.11 14.33 7.20
N HIS A 205 19.24 13.50 7.77
CA HIS A 205 18.44 13.88 8.94
C HIS A 205 18.63 12.97 10.16
N GLY A 206 19.20 11.78 9.98
CA GLY A 206 19.29 10.77 11.02
C GLY A 206 17.94 10.14 11.40
N TRP A 207 17.97 8.94 11.98
CA TRP A 207 16.76 8.20 12.37
C TRP A 207 15.87 8.91 13.40
N HIS A 208 16.44 9.80 14.23
CA HIS A 208 15.70 10.52 15.26
C HIS A 208 14.73 11.57 14.68
N SER A 209 14.98 12.04 13.46
CA SER A 209 14.16 13.04 12.77
C SER A 209 13.15 12.41 11.82
N LEU A 210 13.19 11.08 11.60
CA LEU A 210 12.28 10.39 10.71
C LEU A 210 11.03 9.90 11.46
N PRO A 211 9.83 9.89 10.82
CA PRO A 211 8.59 9.48 11.45
C PRO A 211 8.50 7.95 11.58
N VAL A 212 9.36 7.35 12.41
CA VAL A 212 9.35 5.90 12.66
C VAL A 212 8.24 5.56 13.64
N GLY A 213 7.33 4.67 13.24
CA GLY A 213 6.23 4.23 14.10
C GLY A 213 5.07 3.58 13.34
N THR A 214 4.03 3.22 14.10
CA THR A 214 2.79 2.60 13.61
C THR A 214 1.57 3.48 13.79
#